data_AF-A0A8C9Z9E2-F1
#
_entry.id   AF-A0A8C9Z9E2-F1
#
_cell.length_a   1.000
_cell.length_b   1.000
_cell.length_c   1.000
_cell.angle_alpha   90.00
_cell.angle_beta   90.00
_cell.angle_gamma   90.00
#
_symmetry.space_group_name_H-M   'P 1'
#
loop_
_entity.id
_entity.type
_entity.pdbx_description
1 polymer ?
#
loop_
_entity_poly.entity_id
_entity_poly.type
_entity_poly.pdbx_seq_one_letter_code
_entity_poly.pdbx_strand_id
1 'polypeptide(L)'
;MRHVSLRWLRGVSLLLLLQTATSMVMLPNSTDWGQILDKYMDEEGDWWEAKQRGKRAITDSDAQLILDLHNKLRGQVHPPSSNMEYMVWDTELERTAEEWAETCLWEHGPASLLPQIGQNLGAHWGRYRPPTFHVQAWYDEVKDYTFPYPQECNPYCPFRCSGPVCTHYTQLVWATSSRIGCAINMCYNMNVWGQIWAKAVYLVCNYSPKGNWWGHSPYKHGTPCSACPPSYGGGCKDNLCYKDDSSNPPQEETEENNFIEPEAPQKPRSRASKPKTPSLPAPAPTKPPTENLQKNEVVNTQQMSQLVTCDTKLRDQCKGTPCNRYECPAGCLDATGKVIGTVYYEMKSSICRAAVHAGVIRSDVGGYIDVMPVDKRKHYIASYQNGIFSERYGMPNPAKLTQFKIINCLAISAEKRSAS
;
A
#
# COMPACT_ATOMS: atom_id res chain seq x y z
N MET A 1 16.69 55.88 -45.49
CA MET A 1 15.75 54.75 -45.34
C MET A 1 16.34 53.62 -44.47
N ARG A 2 16.39 53.75 -43.14
CA ARG A 2 16.84 52.66 -42.22
C ARG A 2 16.11 52.55 -40.87
N HIS A 3 15.11 53.40 -40.58
CA HIS A 3 14.43 53.42 -39.27
C HIS A 3 13.00 52.83 -39.22
N VAL A 4 12.46 52.34 -40.35
CA VAL A 4 11.07 51.81 -40.40
C VAL A 4 10.98 50.31 -40.04
N SER A 5 12.04 49.53 -40.27
CA SER A 5 12.03 48.07 -40.10
C SER A 5 11.98 47.62 -38.61
N LEU A 6 12.63 48.35 -37.70
CA LEU A 6 12.81 47.88 -36.31
C LEU A 6 11.59 48.03 -35.40
N ARG A 7 10.56 48.79 -35.81
CA ARG A 7 9.30 48.92 -35.04
C ARG A 7 8.28 47.84 -35.41
N TRP A 8 8.24 47.38 -36.66
CA TRP A 8 7.33 46.31 -37.09
C TRP A 8 7.67 44.95 -36.47
N LEU A 9 8.96 44.61 -36.37
CA LEU A 9 9.42 43.36 -35.75
C LEU A 9 9.09 43.27 -34.24
N ARG A 10 8.94 44.40 -33.53
CA ARG A 10 8.54 44.39 -32.11
C ARG A 10 7.02 44.28 -31.90
N GLY A 11 6.21 44.70 -32.87
CA GLY A 11 4.75 44.56 -32.80
C GLY A 11 4.28 43.13 -33.04
N VAL A 12 4.88 42.44 -34.02
CA VAL A 12 4.46 41.07 -34.41
C VAL A 12 4.84 40.04 -33.33
N SER A 13 6.00 40.18 -32.67
CA SER A 13 6.35 39.31 -31.53
C SER A 13 5.43 39.50 -30.32
N LEU A 14 4.84 40.68 -30.11
CA LEU A 14 3.90 40.89 -29.00
C LEU A 14 2.53 40.25 -29.26
N LEU A 15 2.03 40.28 -30.51
CA LEU A 15 0.77 39.59 -30.85
C LEU A 15 0.92 38.06 -30.85
N LEU A 16 2.06 37.52 -31.29
CA LEU A 16 2.31 36.07 -31.22
C LEU A 16 2.52 35.55 -29.79
N LEU A 17 2.88 36.42 -28.84
CA LEU A 17 2.93 36.08 -27.41
C LEU A 17 1.59 36.29 -26.66
N LEU A 18 0.59 36.93 -27.28
CA LEU A 18 -0.76 37.04 -26.71
C LEU A 18 -1.75 35.98 -27.24
N GLN A 19 -1.42 35.22 -28.29
CA GLN A 19 -2.29 34.15 -28.80
C GLN A 19 -2.01 32.76 -28.23
N THR A 20 -0.92 32.54 -27.51
CA THR A 20 -0.63 31.27 -26.80
C THR A 20 -1.20 31.21 -25.38
N ALA A 21 -1.92 32.25 -24.94
CA ALA A 21 -2.48 32.37 -23.59
C ALA A 21 -3.95 31.91 -23.44
N THR A 22 -4.58 31.42 -24.52
CA THR A 22 -6.01 31.03 -24.52
C THR A 22 -6.27 29.56 -24.88
N SER A 23 -5.30 28.69 -24.61
CA SER A 23 -5.55 27.26 -24.35
C SER A 23 -5.47 26.99 -22.85
N MET A 24 -6.29 27.71 -22.07
CA MET A 24 -6.75 27.16 -20.79
C MET A 24 -7.46 25.85 -21.13
N VAL A 25 -6.82 24.73 -20.78
CA VAL A 25 -7.51 23.45 -20.74
C VAL A 25 -8.62 23.62 -19.72
N MET A 26 -9.85 23.72 -20.22
CA MET A 26 -11.06 23.69 -19.39
C MET A 26 -11.14 22.31 -18.76
N LEU A 27 -10.50 22.15 -17.60
CA LEU A 27 -10.72 21.02 -16.72
C LEU A 27 -12.23 20.98 -16.41
N PRO A 28 -12.90 19.82 -16.56
CA PRO A 28 -14.34 19.75 -16.34
C PRO A 28 -14.67 20.07 -14.88
N ASN A 29 -15.36 21.20 -14.71
CA ASN A 29 -16.12 21.69 -13.56
C ASN A 29 -15.85 21.00 -12.20
N SER A 30 -14.95 21.56 -11.39
CA SER A 30 -14.51 20.98 -10.12
C SER A 30 -15.39 21.31 -8.90
N THR A 31 -16.70 21.54 -9.09
CA THR A 31 -17.61 21.97 -8.01
C THR A 31 -17.68 20.97 -6.85
N ASP A 32 -17.55 19.68 -7.15
CA ASP A 32 -17.50 18.59 -6.17
C ASP A 32 -16.15 18.53 -5.39
N TRP A 33 -15.07 19.08 -5.94
CA TRP A 33 -13.80 19.23 -5.22
C TRP A 33 -13.83 20.39 -4.24
N GLY A 34 -14.44 21.52 -4.63
CA GLY A 34 -14.69 22.65 -3.73
C GLY A 34 -15.52 22.19 -2.53
N GLN A 35 -16.70 21.59 -2.77
CA GLN A 35 -17.62 21.21 -1.68
C GLN A 35 -17.03 20.24 -0.64
N ILE A 36 -16.19 19.28 -1.05
CA ILE A 36 -15.52 18.35 -0.12
C ILE A 36 -14.45 19.05 0.75
N LEU A 37 -13.78 20.09 0.21
CA LEU A 37 -12.70 20.81 0.89
C LEU A 37 -13.19 22.05 1.66
N ASP A 38 -14.19 22.76 1.13
CA ASP A 38 -14.78 23.98 1.69
C ASP A 38 -15.48 23.71 3.04
N LYS A 39 -16.07 22.52 3.22
CA LYS A 39 -16.62 22.03 4.52
C LYS A 39 -15.60 22.12 5.67
N TYR A 40 -14.30 22.19 5.37
CA TYR A 40 -13.20 22.20 6.33
C TYR A 40 -12.39 23.50 6.38
N MET A 41 -12.87 24.56 5.72
CA MET A 41 -12.25 25.89 5.74
C MET A 41 -12.80 26.78 6.88
N ASP A 42 -13.93 26.43 7.50
CA ASP A 42 -14.51 27.20 8.60
C ASP A 42 -13.85 26.89 9.96
N GLU A 43 -13.40 27.94 10.65
CA GLU A 43 -12.66 27.87 11.91
C GLU A 43 -13.60 27.70 13.12
N GLU A 44 -13.89 26.46 13.54
CA GLU A 44 -14.39 26.16 14.90
C GLU A 44 -13.64 24.98 15.53
N GLY A 45 -12.92 25.25 16.62
CA GLY A 45 -11.72 24.50 17.03
C GLY A 45 -11.92 23.36 18.02
N ASP A 46 -13.11 22.76 18.13
CA ASP A 46 -13.48 21.90 19.27
C ASP A 46 -13.45 20.38 19.02
N TRP A 47 -12.90 19.94 17.88
CA TRP A 47 -12.83 18.51 17.49
C TRP A 47 -12.04 17.59 18.44
N TRP A 48 -11.34 18.13 19.45
CA TRP A 48 -10.33 17.43 20.27
C TRP A 48 -10.73 17.22 21.74
N GLU A 49 -11.98 17.49 22.15
CA GLU A 49 -12.43 17.18 23.51
C GLU A 49 -12.10 15.72 23.88
N ALA A 50 -11.43 15.56 25.03
CA ALA A 50 -10.61 14.39 25.33
C ALA A 50 -11.31 13.04 25.12
N LYS A 51 -10.62 12.09 24.46
CA LYS A 51 -11.06 10.72 24.12
C LYS A 51 -11.70 10.02 25.33
N GLN A 52 -13.02 10.14 25.44
CA GLN A 52 -13.84 9.33 26.35
C GLN A 52 -13.65 7.86 25.97
N ARG A 53 -13.47 6.98 26.96
CA ARG A 53 -13.34 5.53 26.73
C ARG A 53 -14.55 5.03 25.93
N GLY A 54 -14.31 4.50 24.73
CA GLY A 54 -15.34 3.91 23.87
C GLY A 54 -15.66 4.69 22.58
N LYS A 55 -15.06 5.87 22.32
CA LYS A 55 -15.14 6.51 20.99
C LYS A 55 -14.05 5.98 20.04
N ARG A 56 -14.40 5.75 18.77
CA ARG A 56 -13.50 5.37 17.65
C ARG A 56 -12.34 6.36 17.51
N ALA A 57 -11.19 5.91 17.00
CA ALA A 57 -10.06 6.80 16.66
C ALA A 57 -10.26 7.67 15.42
N ILE A 58 -11.35 7.48 14.67
CA ILE A 58 -11.77 8.36 13.58
C ILE A 58 -13.30 8.49 13.63
N THR A 59 -13.83 9.66 13.25
CA THR A 59 -15.28 9.84 13.18
C THR A 59 -15.85 9.17 11.93
N ASP A 60 -17.11 8.75 11.99
CA ASP A 60 -17.79 8.12 10.84
C ASP A 60 -17.79 9.06 9.62
N SER A 61 -17.97 10.37 9.82
CA SER A 61 -17.88 11.38 8.76
C SER A 61 -16.47 11.45 8.16
N ASP A 62 -15.43 11.41 8.98
CA ASP A 62 -14.04 11.48 8.50
C ASP A 62 -13.62 10.20 7.78
N ALA A 63 -14.04 9.03 8.28
CA ALA A 63 -13.82 7.74 7.63
C ALA A 63 -14.49 7.69 6.25
N GLN A 64 -15.74 8.14 6.15
CA GLN A 64 -16.46 8.25 4.89
C GLN A 64 -15.75 9.19 3.91
N LEU A 65 -15.30 10.36 4.37
CA LEU A 65 -14.60 11.32 3.50
C LEU A 65 -13.21 10.86 3.05
N ILE A 66 -12.48 10.11 3.88
CA ILE A 66 -11.28 9.40 3.43
C ILE A 66 -11.64 8.42 2.32
N LEU A 67 -12.69 7.61 2.49
CA LEU A 67 -13.11 6.59 1.52
C LEU A 67 -13.57 7.21 0.19
N ASP A 68 -14.41 8.23 0.24
CA ASP A 68 -14.93 8.95 -0.92
C ASP A 68 -13.80 9.62 -1.70
N LEU A 69 -12.87 10.27 -0.99
CA LEU A 69 -11.68 10.88 -1.59
C LEU A 69 -10.78 9.84 -2.26
N HIS A 70 -10.55 8.68 -1.62
CA HIS A 70 -9.80 7.58 -2.23
C HIS A 70 -10.45 7.12 -3.53
N ASN A 71 -11.75 6.82 -3.51
CA ASN A 71 -12.48 6.35 -4.69
C ASN A 71 -12.50 7.41 -5.80
N LYS A 72 -12.78 8.67 -5.47
CA LYS A 72 -12.76 9.79 -6.43
C LYS A 72 -11.40 9.95 -7.11
N LEU A 73 -10.31 9.90 -6.35
CA LEU A 73 -8.94 9.98 -6.89
C LEU A 73 -8.59 8.76 -7.75
N ARG A 74 -9.00 7.56 -7.34
CA ARG A 74 -8.82 6.29 -8.09
C ARG A 74 -9.57 6.31 -9.43
N GLY A 75 -10.75 6.91 -9.48
CA GLY A 75 -11.54 7.08 -10.71
C GLY A 75 -11.01 8.16 -11.67
N GLN A 76 -10.07 8.99 -11.22
CA GLN A 76 -9.53 10.14 -11.97
C GLN A 76 -8.05 9.99 -12.37
N VAL A 77 -7.45 8.80 -12.20
CA VAL A 77 -6.03 8.56 -12.52
C VAL A 77 -5.68 8.77 -13.99
N HIS A 78 -4.48 9.30 -14.23
CA HIS A 78 -3.87 9.35 -15.55
C HIS A 78 -2.52 8.59 -15.56
N PRO A 79 -2.26 7.71 -16.55
CA PRO A 79 -3.17 7.28 -17.62
C PRO A 79 -4.37 6.46 -17.07
N PRO A 80 -5.48 6.31 -17.84
CA PRO A 80 -6.68 5.69 -17.31
C PRO A 80 -6.49 4.21 -16.97
N SER A 81 -7.12 3.78 -15.88
CA SER A 81 -7.10 2.39 -15.41
C SER A 81 -8.27 1.59 -15.94
N SER A 82 -8.00 0.37 -16.40
CA SER A 82 -9.02 -0.59 -16.87
C SER A 82 -9.55 -1.54 -15.79
N ASN A 83 -8.91 -1.60 -14.63
CA ASN A 83 -9.18 -2.60 -13.59
C ASN A 83 -9.19 -2.04 -12.16
N MET A 84 -9.41 -0.73 -12.00
CA MET A 84 -9.41 -0.09 -10.69
C MET A 84 -10.61 -0.55 -9.85
N GLU A 85 -10.38 -1.27 -8.75
CA GLU A 85 -11.48 -1.73 -7.90
C GLU A 85 -12.02 -0.60 -7.01
N TYR A 86 -13.32 -0.59 -6.76
CA TYR A 86 -13.92 0.28 -5.76
C TYR A 86 -13.43 -0.11 -4.35
N MET A 87 -12.95 0.86 -3.57
CA MET A 87 -12.57 0.66 -2.17
C MET A 87 -13.80 0.70 -1.27
N VAL A 88 -13.87 -0.21 -0.30
CA VAL A 88 -14.81 -0.17 0.84
C VAL A 88 -14.06 0.02 2.15
N TRP A 89 -14.73 0.57 3.16
CA TRP A 89 -14.18 0.65 4.52
C TRP A 89 -14.12 -0.74 5.16
N ASP A 90 -13.06 -1.01 5.92
CA ASP A 90 -12.84 -2.27 6.63
C ASP A 90 -12.46 -1.98 8.09
N THR A 91 -13.34 -2.39 9.01
CA THR A 91 -13.22 -2.08 10.44
C THR A 91 -12.06 -2.81 11.12
N GLU A 92 -11.57 -3.92 10.57
CA GLU A 92 -10.39 -4.61 11.12
C GLU A 92 -9.08 -3.94 10.68
N LEU A 93 -9.05 -3.36 9.47
CA LEU A 93 -7.96 -2.47 9.04
C LEU A 93 -7.92 -1.18 9.87
N GLU A 94 -9.08 -0.61 10.22
CA GLU A 94 -9.20 0.53 11.14
C GLU A 94 -8.69 0.17 12.54
N ARG A 95 -9.17 -0.95 13.11
CA ARG A 95 -8.77 -1.41 14.45
C ARG A 95 -7.25 -1.58 14.58
N THR A 96 -6.62 -2.17 13.57
CA THR A 96 -5.16 -2.36 13.50
C THR A 96 -4.40 -1.06 13.16
N ALA A 97 -5.06 -0.08 12.51
CA ALA A 97 -4.50 1.26 12.34
C ALA A 97 -4.54 2.06 13.66
N GLU A 98 -5.60 1.92 14.46
CA GLU A 98 -5.74 2.53 15.79
C GLU A 98 -4.65 2.04 16.74
N GLU A 99 -4.49 0.71 16.85
CA GLU A 99 -3.41 0.09 17.64
C GLU A 99 -2.02 0.62 17.27
N TRP A 100 -1.78 0.94 15.99
CA TRP A 100 -0.50 1.51 15.55
C TRP A 100 -0.40 3.02 15.78
N ALA A 101 -1.47 3.79 15.54
CA ALA A 101 -1.51 5.23 15.76
C ALA A 101 -1.32 5.58 17.24
N GLU A 102 -1.84 4.76 18.16
CA GLU A 102 -1.66 4.92 19.61
C GLU A 102 -0.19 4.77 20.07
N THR A 103 0.67 4.11 19.30
CA THR A 103 2.11 4.00 19.63
C THR A 103 2.87 5.31 19.53
N CYS A 104 2.38 6.28 18.73
CA CYS A 104 3.09 7.51 18.40
C CYS A 104 4.52 7.31 17.84
N LEU A 105 4.78 6.17 17.20
CA LEU A 105 6.03 5.88 16.50
C LEU A 105 5.91 6.29 15.03
N TRP A 106 6.82 7.15 14.58
CA TRP A 106 6.90 7.62 13.19
C TRP A 106 7.59 6.60 12.26
N GLU A 107 7.13 5.36 12.31
CA GLU A 107 7.63 4.22 11.55
C GLU A 107 6.45 3.30 11.16
N HIS A 108 6.69 2.36 10.24
CA HIS A 108 5.66 1.37 9.86
C HIS A 108 5.50 0.24 10.87
N GLY A 109 4.27 -0.20 11.05
CA GLY A 109 3.99 -1.38 11.86
C GLY A 109 2.51 -1.70 12.06
N PRO A 110 2.20 -2.69 12.92
CA PRO A 110 3.16 -3.58 13.57
C PRO A 110 3.82 -4.53 12.55
N ALA A 111 5.10 -4.85 12.75
CA ALA A 111 5.94 -5.58 11.78
C ALA A 111 5.36 -6.94 11.31
N SER A 112 4.51 -7.57 12.12
CA SER A 112 3.79 -8.81 11.81
C SER A 112 2.68 -8.67 10.76
N LEU A 113 2.08 -7.49 10.61
CA LEU A 113 1.00 -7.23 9.66
C LEU A 113 1.53 -6.70 8.31
N LEU A 114 2.65 -5.99 8.33
CA LEU A 114 3.30 -5.39 7.15
C LEU A 114 3.55 -6.33 5.95
N PRO A 115 3.73 -7.65 6.10
CA PRO A 115 3.80 -8.56 4.95
C PRO A 115 2.46 -8.74 4.22
N GLN A 116 1.33 -8.49 4.89
CA GLN A 116 -0.03 -8.81 4.44
C GLN A 116 -0.82 -7.55 4.00
N ILE A 117 -0.64 -6.43 4.71
CA ILE A 117 -1.33 -5.15 4.45
C ILE A 117 -0.40 -4.12 3.79
N GLY A 118 -1.00 -3.18 3.07
CA GLY A 118 -0.37 -1.91 2.71
C GLY A 118 -0.57 -0.90 3.85
N GLN A 119 0.28 0.11 3.92
CA GLN A 119 0.16 1.17 4.94
C GLN A 119 0.73 2.49 4.41
N ASN A 120 -0.05 3.56 4.55
CA ASN A 120 0.38 4.94 4.35
C ASN A 120 0.33 5.66 5.71
N LEU A 121 1.35 6.46 5.98
CA LEU A 121 1.46 7.28 7.19
C LEU A 121 1.43 8.76 6.83
N GLY A 122 0.70 9.56 7.62
CA GLY A 122 0.58 11.01 7.47
C GLY A 122 0.70 11.69 8.83
N ALA A 123 1.52 12.74 8.93
CA ALA A 123 1.58 13.54 10.15
C ALA A 123 1.65 15.03 9.86
N HIS A 124 0.95 15.81 10.70
CA HIS A 124 1.06 17.27 10.77
C HIS A 124 1.07 17.74 12.23
N TRP A 125 1.36 19.03 12.44
CA TRP A 125 1.31 19.67 13.76
C TRP A 125 0.97 21.15 13.61
N GLY A 126 0.44 21.77 14.66
CA GLY A 126 0.04 23.18 14.65
C GLY A 126 -1.44 23.38 14.30
N ARG A 127 -1.72 23.99 13.13
CA ARG A 127 -3.11 24.23 12.68
C ARG A 127 -3.83 22.91 12.40
N TYR A 128 -5.13 22.87 12.68
CA TYR A 128 -6.00 21.77 12.25
C TYR A 128 -5.92 21.57 10.74
N ARG A 129 -5.90 20.31 10.32
CA ARG A 129 -6.11 19.87 8.94
C ARG A 129 -7.09 18.70 8.98
N PRO A 130 -8.07 18.64 8.05
CA PRO A 130 -8.93 17.48 7.93
C PRO A 130 -8.13 16.25 7.49
N PRO A 131 -8.62 15.01 7.72
CA PRO A 131 -7.88 13.81 7.36
C PRO A 131 -7.64 13.67 5.85
N THR A 132 -8.56 14.23 5.05
CA THR A 132 -8.46 14.38 3.60
C THR A 132 -7.21 15.13 3.15
N PHE A 133 -6.64 16.00 3.98
CA PHE A 133 -5.38 16.71 3.71
C PHE A 133 -4.22 15.75 3.47
N HIS A 134 -4.07 14.73 4.32
CA HIS A 134 -3.02 13.72 4.16
C HIS A 134 -3.26 12.83 2.93
N VAL A 135 -4.52 12.49 2.64
CA VAL A 135 -4.88 11.71 1.44
C VAL A 135 -4.55 12.48 0.16
N GLN A 136 -4.81 13.79 0.13
CA GLN A 136 -4.41 14.64 -0.99
C GLN A 136 -2.89 14.76 -1.11
N ALA A 137 -2.18 14.97 0.00
CA ALA A 137 -0.71 15.04 0.01
C ALA A 137 -0.05 13.72 -0.48
N TRP A 138 -0.64 12.57 -0.14
CA TRP A 138 -0.26 11.26 -0.69
C TRP A 138 -0.54 11.14 -2.19
N TYR A 139 -1.65 11.68 -2.68
CA TYR A 139 -1.97 11.67 -4.10
C TYR A 139 -1.07 12.60 -4.92
N ASP A 140 -0.73 13.77 -4.37
CA ASP A 140 0.08 14.80 -5.03
C ASP A 140 1.50 14.35 -5.37
N GLU A 141 1.97 13.19 -4.88
CA GLU A 141 3.17 12.53 -5.37
C GLU A 141 3.05 12.09 -6.85
N VAL A 142 1.84 12.05 -7.42
CA VAL A 142 1.59 11.79 -8.85
C VAL A 142 2.40 12.69 -9.77
N LYS A 143 2.67 13.95 -9.36
CA LYS A 143 3.50 14.90 -10.11
C LYS A 143 4.95 14.43 -10.32
N ASP A 144 5.41 13.57 -9.42
CA ASP A 144 6.76 13.02 -9.35
C ASP A 144 6.82 11.56 -9.83
N TYR A 145 5.67 10.92 -10.06
CA TYR A 145 5.57 9.54 -10.49
C TYR A 145 5.39 9.42 -12.01
N THR A 146 6.16 8.53 -12.65
CA THR A 146 5.93 8.17 -14.06
C THR A 146 5.36 6.77 -14.16
N PHE A 147 4.15 6.65 -14.71
CA PHE A 147 3.49 5.35 -14.92
C PHE A 147 4.28 4.47 -15.92
N PRO A 148 4.61 3.22 -15.56
CA PRO A 148 5.26 2.28 -16.47
C PRO A 148 4.21 1.61 -17.37
N TYR A 149 4.32 1.84 -18.68
CA TYR A 149 3.41 1.23 -19.64
C TYR A 149 3.75 -0.27 -19.88
N PRO A 150 2.79 -1.09 -20.35
CA PRO A 150 3.01 -2.54 -20.50
C PRO A 150 4.24 -2.93 -21.35
N GLN A 151 4.56 -2.16 -22.40
CA GLN A 151 5.76 -2.39 -23.24
C GLN A 151 7.09 -2.15 -22.51
N GLU A 152 7.07 -1.49 -21.36
CA GLU A 152 8.25 -1.24 -20.51
C GLU A 152 8.40 -2.31 -19.40
N CYS A 153 7.38 -3.16 -19.21
CA CYS A 153 7.35 -4.20 -18.18
C CYS A 153 7.88 -5.54 -18.73
N ASN A 154 9.19 -5.79 -18.62
CA ASN A 154 9.80 -7.05 -19.08
C ASN A 154 11.03 -7.47 -18.27
N PRO A 155 10.96 -8.53 -17.44
CA PRO A 155 9.74 -9.18 -16.92
C PRO A 155 9.06 -8.34 -15.81
N TYR A 156 9.69 -7.24 -15.41
CA TYR A 156 9.25 -6.34 -14.34
C TYR A 156 9.04 -4.92 -14.89
N CYS A 157 8.03 -4.21 -14.39
CA CYS A 157 7.83 -2.79 -14.63
C CYS A 157 8.88 -1.92 -13.91
N PRO A 158 9.44 -0.88 -14.55
CA PRO A 158 10.35 0.05 -13.88
C PRO A 158 9.58 0.95 -12.89
N PHE A 159 10.09 1.09 -11.67
CA PHE A 159 9.63 2.14 -10.75
C PHE A 159 10.34 3.46 -11.08
N ARG A 160 9.58 4.51 -11.38
CA ARG A 160 10.09 5.85 -11.72
C ARG A 160 9.46 6.91 -10.82
N CYS A 161 10.28 7.49 -9.96
CA CYS A 161 9.94 8.58 -9.06
C CYS A 161 11.05 9.64 -9.14
N SER A 162 10.70 10.89 -9.47
CA SER A 162 11.61 12.04 -9.44
C SER A 162 11.66 12.74 -8.08
N GLY A 163 10.61 12.56 -7.29
CA GLY A 163 10.43 13.14 -5.96
C GLY A 163 11.10 12.33 -4.85
N PRO A 164 11.00 12.81 -3.60
CA PRO A 164 11.54 12.11 -2.43
C PRO A 164 10.77 10.81 -2.13
N VAL A 165 9.47 10.77 -2.42
CA VAL A 165 8.58 9.62 -2.24
C VAL A 165 7.50 9.65 -3.32
N CYS A 166 7.11 8.47 -3.83
CA CYS A 166 5.95 8.29 -4.71
C CYS A 166 5.09 7.06 -4.32
N THR A 167 5.43 6.42 -3.19
CA THR A 167 4.86 5.13 -2.79
C THR A 167 3.54 5.26 -2.03
N HIS A 168 3.15 6.45 -1.58
CA HIS A 168 1.81 6.67 -1.02
C HIS A 168 0.80 6.78 -2.14
N TYR A 169 1.12 7.55 -3.19
CA TYR A 169 0.32 7.64 -4.40
C TYR A 169 0.09 6.24 -4.98
N THR A 170 1.15 5.45 -5.23
CA THR A 170 0.98 4.14 -5.84
C THR A 170 0.18 3.17 -4.99
N GLN A 171 0.19 3.28 -3.65
CA GLN A 171 -0.69 2.48 -2.78
C GLN A 171 -2.15 2.96 -2.85
N LEU A 172 -2.39 4.28 -2.83
CA LEU A 172 -3.72 4.88 -2.94
C LEU A 172 -4.39 4.46 -4.26
N VAL A 173 -3.64 4.50 -5.38
CA VAL A 173 -4.12 4.11 -6.72
C VAL A 173 -3.87 2.63 -7.06
N TRP A 174 -3.57 1.77 -6.09
CA TRP A 174 -3.32 0.35 -6.38
C TRP A 174 -4.63 -0.37 -6.75
N ALA A 175 -4.76 -0.84 -7.98
CA ALA A 175 -6.02 -1.34 -8.55
C ALA A 175 -6.69 -2.39 -7.68
N THR A 176 -5.94 -3.38 -7.20
CA THR A 176 -6.47 -4.51 -6.43
C THR A 176 -6.64 -4.21 -4.94
N SER A 177 -6.20 -3.06 -4.43
CA SER A 177 -6.47 -2.68 -3.04
C SER A 177 -7.91 -2.17 -2.96
N SER A 178 -8.83 -3.02 -2.52
CA SER A 178 -10.29 -2.76 -2.47
C SER A 178 -10.83 -2.58 -1.04
N ARG A 179 -9.96 -2.61 -0.02
CA ARG A 179 -10.31 -2.34 1.39
C ARG A 179 -9.34 -1.34 2.00
N ILE A 180 -9.87 -0.41 2.78
CA ILE A 180 -9.11 0.57 3.55
C ILE A 180 -9.70 0.71 4.96
N GLY A 181 -8.85 0.91 5.96
CA GLY A 181 -9.27 1.37 7.28
C GLY A 181 -8.19 2.24 7.89
N CYS A 182 -8.58 3.35 8.50
CA CYS A 182 -7.66 4.35 9.03
C CYS A 182 -8.01 4.77 10.45
N ALA A 183 -7.03 5.29 11.17
CA ALA A 183 -7.18 5.83 12.51
C ALA A 183 -6.34 7.09 12.70
N ILE A 184 -6.79 7.98 13.58
CA ILE A 184 -6.13 9.23 13.92
C ILE A 184 -5.78 9.23 15.40
N ASN A 185 -4.57 9.68 15.74
CA ASN A 185 -4.17 9.90 17.13
C ASN A 185 -3.46 11.25 17.30
N MET A 186 -3.65 11.89 18.46
CA MET A 186 -2.90 13.09 18.84
C MET A 186 -1.72 12.71 19.73
N CYS A 187 -0.54 12.73 19.14
CA CYS A 187 0.72 12.42 19.78
C CYS A 187 1.34 13.66 20.44
N TYR A 188 1.27 13.74 21.78
CA TYR A 188 1.79 14.88 22.54
C TYR A 188 3.27 15.17 22.26
N ASN A 189 4.09 14.12 22.08
CA ASN A 189 5.48 14.21 21.64
C ASN A 189 5.74 13.08 20.64
N MET A 190 5.94 13.40 19.35
CA MET A 190 6.30 12.42 18.32
C MET A 190 7.65 12.78 17.68
N ASN A 191 8.57 11.82 17.58
CA ASN A 191 9.86 12.06 16.92
C ASN A 191 9.73 11.85 15.39
N VAL A 192 9.53 12.94 14.67
CA VAL A 192 9.42 12.95 13.21
C VAL A 192 10.77 13.36 12.61
N TRP A 193 11.49 12.38 12.06
CA TRP A 193 12.81 12.55 11.42
C TRP A 193 13.85 13.28 12.29
N GLY A 194 13.93 12.92 13.57
CA GLY A 194 14.90 13.50 14.52
C GLY A 194 14.45 14.82 15.14
N GLN A 195 13.21 15.25 14.91
CA GLN A 195 12.62 16.44 15.52
C GLN A 195 11.38 16.06 16.32
N ILE A 196 11.30 16.49 17.58
CA ILE A 196 10.10 16.28 18.40
C ILE A 196 9.02 17.27 17.95
N TRP A 197 7.90 16.75 17.46
CA TRP A 197 6.71 17.52 17.17
C TRP A 197 5.78 17.44 18.37
N ALA A 198 5.43 18.61 18.92
CA ALA A 198 4.49 18.73 20.02
C ALA A 198 3.05 18.73 19.49
N LYS A 199 2.18 17.92 20.10
CA LYS A 199 0.78 17.71 19.64
C LYS A 199 0.68 17.42 18.14
N ALA A 200 1.45 16.44 17.67
CA ALA A 200 1.36 15.97 16.29
C ALA A 200 0.06 15.18 16.08
N VAL A 201 -0.67 15.47 15.01
CA VAL A 201 -1.79 14.65 14.55
C VAL A 201 -1.20 13.59 13.62
N TYR A 202 -1.44 12.32 13.94
CA TYR A 202 -0.91 11.16 13.24
C TYR A 202 -2.06 10.36 12.62
N LEU A 203 -2.09 10.27 11.29
CA LEU A 203 -2.99 9.42 10.52
C LEU A 203 -2.25 8.15 10.08
N VAL A 204 -2.83 7.00 10.38
CA VAL A 204 -2.43 5.69 9.87
C VAL A 204 -3.56 5.18 8.98
N CYS A 205 -3.27 4.81 7.73
CA CYS A 205 -4.22 4.12 6.85
C CYS A 205 -3.65 2.77 6.41
N ASN A 206 -4.38 1.69 6.69
CA ASN A 206 -4.06 0.32 6.29
C ASN A 206 -4.90 -0.09 5.06
N TYR A 207 -4.30 -0.84 4.14
CA TYR A 207 -4.89 -1.23 2.86
C TYR A 207 -4.86 -2.75 2.67
N SER A 208 -5.92 -3.34 2.13
CA SER A 208 -5.97 -4.77 1.79
C SER A 208 -6.69 -5.03 0.45
N PRO A 209 -6.24 -6.00 -0.35
CA PRO A 209 -4.88 -6.53 -0.40
C PRO A 209 -3.82 -5.43 -0.50
N LYS A 210 -2.59 -5.69 -0.03
CA LYS A 210 -1.50 -4.69 -0.12
C LYS A 210 -1.17 -4.32 -1.57
N GLY A 211 -0.74 -3.09 -1.77
CA GLY A 211 -0.19 -2.60 -3.02
C GLY A 211 1.33 -2.61 -3.04
N ASN A 212 1.91 -1.69 -3.83
CA ASN A 212 3.35 -1.44 -3.94
C ASN A 212 4.20 -2.68 -4.24
N TRP A 213 3.66 -3.61 -5.02
CA TRP A 213 4.37 -4.80 -5.44
C TRP A 213 5.51 -4.43 -6.41
N TRP A 214 6.75 -4.66 -5.99
CA TRP A 214 7.94 -4.32 -6.80
C TRP A 214 7.89 -5.02 -8.16
N GLY A 215 8.17 -4.26 -9.23
CA GLY A 215 8.12 -4.77 -10.59
C GLY A 215 6.72 -4.84 -11.21
N HIS A 216 5.69 -4.28 -10.56
CA HIS A 216 4.33 -4.16 -11.12
C HIS A 216 3.91 -2.70 -11.23
N SER A 217 3.08 -2.39 -12.24
CA SER A 217 2.34 -1.14 -12.31
C SER A 217 1.23 -1.13 -11.24
N PRO A 218 0.84 0.04 -10.71
CA PRO A 218 -0.23 0.11 -9.71
C PRO A 218 -1.59 -0.32 -10.26
N TYR A 219 -1.80 -0.19 -11.56
CA TYR A 219 -3.00 -0.62 -12.27
C TYR A 219 -2.69 -0.99 -13.73
N LYS A 220 -3.66 -1.55 -14.45
CA LYS A 220 -3.56 -1.84 -15.88
C LYS A 220 -4.06 -0.65 -16.69
N HIS A 221 -3.19 -0.01 -17.45
CA HIS A 221 -3.59 1.02 -18.41
C HIS A 221 -4.64 0.48 -19.41
N GLY A 222 -5.73 1.20 -19.62
CA GLY A 222 -6.74 0.88 -20.62
C GLY A 222 -8.02 1.70 -20.48
N THR A 223 -9.07 1.29 -21.18
CA THR A 223 -10.40 1.92 -21.05
C THR A 223 -10.98 1.61 -19.67
N PRO A 224 -11.57 2.59 -18.96
CA PRO A 224 -12.23 2.37 -17.67
C PRO A 224 -13.11 1.13 -17.64
N CYS A 225 -12.97 0.36 -16.56
CA CYS A 225 -13.68 -0.90 -16.30
C CYS A 225 -13.51 -2.03 -17.34
N SER A 226 -12.72 -1.88 -18.41
CA SER A 226 -12.61 -2.89 -19.49
C SER A 226 -11.87 -4.18 -19.09
N ALA A 227 -11.29 -4.24 -17.90
CA ALA A 227 -10.54 -5.37 -17.37
C ALA A 227 -10.87 -5.63 -15.88
N CYS A 228 -12.08 -5.28 -15.44
CA CYS A 228 -12.56 -5.57 -14.09
C CYS A 228 -12.57 -7.08 -13.78
N PRO A 229 -12.27 -7.48 -12.52
CA PRO A 229 -12.41 -8.88 -12.10
C PRO A 229 -13.86 -9.38 -12.28
N PRO A 230 -14.08 -10.65 -12.69
CA PRO A 230 -15.43 -11.20 -12.88
C PRO A 230 -16.34 -11.13 -11.64
N SER A 231 -15.76 -11.03 -10.44
CA SER A 231 -16.49 -10.84 -9.18
C SER A 231 -17.36 -9.58 -9.12
N TYR A 232 -17.06 -8.57 -9.94
CA TYR A 232 -17.84 -7.32 -10.03
C TYR A 232 -19.00 -7.42 -11.04
N GLY A 233 -19.21 -8.57 -11.71
CA GLY A 233 -20.36 -8.78 -12.61
C GLY A 233 -20.40 -7.87 -13.85
N GLY A 234 -19.31 -7.18 -14.17
CA GLY A 234 -19.26 -6.17 -15.22
C GLY A 234 -19.76 -4.77 -14.81
N GLY A 235 -20.09 -4.56 -13.53
CA GLY A 235 -20.50 -3.26 -13.02
C GLY A 235 -19.35 -2.23 -13.01
N CYS A 236 -19.70 -1.00 -13.38
CA CYS A 236 -18.78 0.13 -13.49
C CYS A 236 -19.46 1.38 -12.95
N LYS A 237 -18.81 2.07 -12.01
CA LYS A 237 -19.29 3.33 -11.43
C LYS A 237 -18.10 4.27 -11.28
N ASP A 238 -18.20 5.50 -11.80
CA ASP A 238 -17.16 6.54 -11.66
C ASP A 238 -15.74 6.06 -12.06
N ASN A 239 -15.65 5.29 -13.16
CA ASN A 239 -14.45 4.60 -13.67
C ASN A 239 -13.89 3.45 -12.81
N LEU A 240 -14.60 3.04 -11.75
CA LEU A 240 -14.23 1.96 -10.84
C LEU A 240 -15.06 0.70 -11.10
N CYS A 241 -14.42 -0.47 -10.95
CA CYS A 241 -15.08 -1.76 -10.88
C CYS A 241 -15.95 -1.80 -9.63
N TYR A 242 -17.26 -1.82 -9.83
CA TYR A 242 -18.25 -1.68 -8.77
C TYR A 242 -19.28 -2.81 -8.87
N LYS A 243 -19.69 -3.34 -7.73
CA LYS A 243 -20.76 -4.35 -7.65
C LYS A 243 -21.97 -3.70 -6.99
N ASP A 244 -23.08 -3.67 -7.71
CA ASP A 244 -24.34 -3.20 -7.16
C ASP A 244 -24.93 -4.29 -6.25
N ASP A 245 -25.12 -3.97 -4.97
CA ASP A 245 -25.64 -4.88 -3.93
C ASP A 245 -27.16 -4.74 -3.71
N SER A 246 -27.89 -4.21 -4.71
CA SER A 246 -29.37 -4.08 -4.75
C SER A 246 -30.17 -5.40 -4.72
N SER A 247 -29.56 -6.50 -4.25
CA SER A 247 -30.24 -7.73 -3.81
C SER A 247 -30.37 -7.87 -2.29
N ASN A 248 -29.83 -6.94 -1.48
CA ASN A 248 -30.17 -6.84 -0.07
C ASN A 248 -31.48 -6.05 0.08
N PRO A 249 -32.53 -6.61 0.71
CA PRO A 249 -33.65 -5.81 1.17
C PRO A 249 -33.15 -4.70 2.11
N PRO A 250 -33.82 -3.54 2.19
CA PRO A 250 -33.56 -2.59 3.26
C PRO A 250 -33.61 -3.32 4.60
N GLN A 251 -32.59 -3.16 5.44
CA GLN A 251 -32.72 -3.57 6.83
C GLN A 251 -33.76 -2.65 7.44
N GLU A 252 -34.94 -3.22 7.70
CA GLU A 252 -36.02 -2.57 8.41
C GLU A 252 -35.48 -2.18 9.79
N GLU A 253 -35.35 -0.88 10.05
CA GLU A 253 -34.94 -0.38 11.37
C GLU A 253 -35.99 -0.82 12.37
N THR A 254 -35.67 -1.83 13.18
CA THR A 254 -36.57 -2.34 14.20
C THR A 254 -36.70 -1.28 15.30
N GLU A 255 -37.76 -0.47 15.23
CA GLU A 255 -38.12 0.49 16.28
C GLU A 255 -38.20 -0.22 17.64
N GLU A 256 -37.41 0.24 18.60
CA GLU A 256 -37.42 -0.26 19.98
C GLU A 256 -38.75 0.06 20.68
N ASN A 257 -39.71 -0.85 20.58
CA ASN A 257 -40.93 -0.80 21.38
C ASN A 257 -40.80 -1.73 22.61
N ASN A 258 -40.50 -1.11 23.75
CA ASN A 258 -40.44 -1.75 25.06
C ASN A 258 -41.75 -2.49 25.40
N PHE A 259 -41.68 -3.78 25.69
CA PHE A 259 -42.73 -4.48 26.44
C PHE A 259 -42.16 -5.57 27.36
N ILE A 260 -42.77 -5.70 28.55
CA ILE A 260 -42.23 -6.44 29.69
C ILE A 260 -42.63 -7.93 29.63
N GLU A 261 -41.68 -8.80 29.98
CA GLU A 261 -41.80 -10.27 30.03
C GLU A 261 -42.67 -10.76 31.22
N PRO A 262 -43.45 -11.84 31.01
CA PRO A 262 -43.81 -12.78 32.07
C PRO A 262 -43.23 -14.19 31.83
N GLU A 263 -42.70 -14.81 32.88
CA GLU A 263 -41.85 -16.01 32.84
C GLU A 263 -42.62 -17.36 32.68
N ALA A 264 -42.05 -18.25 31.83
CA ALA A 264 -42.08 -19.73 31.72
C ALA A 264 -43.26 -20.61 32.22
N PRO A 265 -43.47 -21.79 31.58
CA PRO A 265 -42.87 -23.03 32.13
C PRO A 265 -42.21 -23.99 31.10
N GLN A 266 -41.54 -25.05 31.59
CA GLN A 266 -40.48 -25.80 30.88
C GLN A 266 -40.86 -27.16 30.24
N LYS A 267 -40.17 -27.49 29.11
CA LYS A 267 -39.65 -28.85 28.69
C LYS A 267 -40.69 -29.94 28.29
N PRO A 268 -40.29 -31.10 27.67
CA PRO A 268 -38.94 -31.65 27.43
C PRO A 268 -38.58 -32.17 26.00
N ARG A 269 -37.32 -32.63 25.94
CA ARG A 269 -36.44 -33.10 24.84
C ARG A 269 -36.69 -34.55 24.35
N SER A 270 -36.52 -34.86 23.05
CA SER A 270 -36.10 -36.17 22.48
C SER A 270 -35.99 -36.08 20.93
N ARG A 271 -35.37 -36.98 20.14
CA ARG A 271 -34.18 -37.87 20.26
C ARG A 271 -33.81 -38.30 18.81
N ALA A 272 -32.53 -38.56 18.52
CA ALA A 272 -32.05 -38.91 17.17
C ALA A 272 -32.37 -40.34 16.70
N SER A 273 -32.42 -40.57 15.36
CA SER A 273 -32.12 -41.85 14.68
C SER A 273 -31.90 -41.73 13.16
N LYS A 274 -30.77 -42.27 12.66
CA LYS A 274 -30.58 -42.85 11.28
C LYS A 274 -30.76 -44.40 11.40
N PRO A 275 -30.36 -45.33 10.48
CA PRO A 275 -29.94 -45.26 9.04
C PRO A 275 -30.56 -46.36 8.10
N LYS A 276 -30.32 -46.31 6.77
CA LYS A 276 -29.54 -47.33 5.98
C LYS A 276 -29.68 -47.24 4.44
N THR A 277 -28.58 -47.63 3.77
CA THR A 277 -28.34 -47.82 2.30
C THR A 277 -28.68 -49.26 1.84
N PRO A 278 -28.74 -49.58 0.51
CA PRO A 278 -27.56 -50.00 -0.32
C PRO A 278 -27.69 -49.65 -1.84
N SER A 279 -26.79 -49.94 -2.81
CA SER A 279 -25.31 -49.80 -2.99
C SER A 279 -24.86 -50.48 -4.32
N LEU A 280 -24.10 -49.77 -5.19
CA LEU A 280 -23.08 -50.29 -6.16
C LEU A 280 -23.55 -51.16 -7.38
N PRO A 281 -22.71 -51.50 -8.41
CA PRO A 281 -21.25 -51.29 -8.58
C PRO A 281 -20.76 -50.70 -9.94
N ALA A 282 -19.43 -50.63 -10.13
CA ALA A 282 -18.72 -50.21 -11.35
C ALA A 282 -17.76 -51.32 -11.88
N PRO A 283 -17.24 -51.21 -13.12
CA PRO A 283 -16.05 -51.96 -13.54
C PRO A 283 -14.95 -51.16 -14.29
N ALA A 284 -13.73 -51.69 -14.25
CA ALA A 284 -12.52 -51.38 -15.04
C ALA A 284 -11.67 -52.69 -15.11
N PRO A 285 -10.50 -52.82 -15.81
CA PRO A 285 -9.72 -51.84 -16.59
C PRO A 285 -9.21 -52.36 -17.98
N THR A 286 -8.47 -51.53 -18.75
CA THR A 286 -7.48 -51.99 -19.76
C THR A 286 -6.50 -50.89 -20.21
N LYS A 287 -5.31 -51.28 -20.73
CA LYS A 287 -4.16 -50.46 -21.21
C LYS A 287 -3.26 -51.36 -22.10
N PRO A 288 -2.27 -50.87 -22.87
CA PRO A 288 -2.05 -49.59 -23.57
C PRO A 288 -1.90 -49.84 -25.13
N PRO A 289 -1.39 -48.93 -26.00
CA PRO A 289 0.03 -48.50 -26.04
C PRO A 289 0.27 -46.99 -26.26
N THR A 290 1.56 -46.62 -26.27
CA THR A 290 2.15 -45.27 -26.39
C THR A 290 2.10 -44.68 -27.80
N GLU A 291 1.89 -43.36 -27.94
CA GLU A 291 2.96 -42.44 -28.40
C GLU A 291 2.65 -40.93 -28.23
N ASN A 292 3.73 -40.18 -28.34
CA ASN A 292 4.01 -38.80 -27.94
C ASN A 292 3.34 -37.70 -28.81
N LEU A 293 2.72 -36.66 -28.21
CA LEU A 293 3.19 -35.25 -28.25
C LEU A 293 2.12 -34.20 -27.86
N GLN A 294 2.60 -33.05 -27.36
CA GLN A 294 1.88 -31.79 -27.07
C GLN A 294 0.74 -31.87 -26.03
N LYS A 295 1.16 -31.97 -24.76
CA LYS A 295 0.30 -31.72 -23.60
C LYS A 295 0.09 -30.21 -23.41
N ASN A 296 -1.09 -29.71 -23.77
CA ASN A 296 -1.59 -28.43 -23.23
C ASN A 296 -1.79 -28.61 -21.73
N GLU A 297 -1.01 -27.92 -20.91
CA GLU A 297 -1.13 -27.96 -19.44
C GLU A 297 -1.22 -26.53 -18.90
N VAL A 298 -2.39 -26.18 -18.36
CA VAL A 298 -2.69 -24.86 -17.81
C VAL A 298 -2.29 -24.82 -16.32
N VAL A 299 -1.03 -24.46 -16.05
CA VAL A 299 -0.45 -24.06 -14.74
C VAL A 299 0.94 -23.42 -14.96
N ASN A 300 1.49 -22.53 -14.11
CA ASN A 300 0.97 -21.90 -12.89
C ASN A 300 1.48 -20.44 -12.78
N THR A 301 0.83 -19.61 -11.97
CA THR A 301 1.15 -18.19 -11.69
C THR A 301 2.41 -17.94 -10.85
N GLN A 302 3.41 -18.83 -10.86
CA GLN A 302 4.50 -18.86 -9.86
C GLN A 302 5.91 -18.75 -10.46
N GLN A 303 6.47 -17.53 -10.42
CA GLN A 303 7.66 -17.21 -9.61
C GLN A 303 7.99 -15.71 -9.72
N MET A 304 7.51 -14.92 -8.76
CA MET A 304 7.80 -13.46 -8.63
C MET A 304 8.84 -13.19 -7.53
N SER A 305 9.68 -14.18 -7.25
CA SER A 305 10.67 -14.24 -6.19
C SER A 305 11.90 -15.00 -6.70
N GLN A 306 13.10 -14.56 -6.31
CA GLN A 306 14.27 -15.42 -6.46
C GLN A 306 14.36 -16.38 -5.28
N LEU A 307 14.17 -17.68 -5.55
CA LEU A 307 14.55 -18.73 -4.62
C LEU A 307 16.04 -18.62 -4.31
N VAL A 308 16.37 -18.52 -3.02
CA VAL A 308 17.74 -18.40 -2.53
C VAL A 308 18.00 -19.39 -1.41
N THR A 309 19.26 -19.75 -1.19
CA THR A 309 19.65 -20.54 -0.03
C THR A 309 19.91 -19.64 1.18
N CYS A 310 19.87 -20.21 2.39
CA CYS A 310 20.21 -19.49 3.61
C CYS A 310 21.64 -18.90 3.64
N ASP A 311 22.54 -19.34 2.77
CA ASP A 311 23.91 -18.82 2.63
C ASP A 311 24.07 -17.82 1.48
N THR A 312 23.05 -17.64 0.64
CA THR A 312 23.11 -16.73 -0.51
C THR A 312 23.32 -15.29 -0.06
N LYS A 313 24.35 -14.64 -0.60
CA LYS A 313 24.73 -13.26 -0.27
C LYS A 313 24.19 -12.30 -1.31
N LEU A 314 23.87 -11.07 -0.91
CA LEU A 314 23.30 -10.11 -1.86
C LEU A 314 24.29 -9.75 -2.99
N ARG A 315 25.59 -9.69 -2.72
CA ARG A 315 26.62 -9.42 -3.75
C ARG A 315 26.65 -10.46 -4.88
N ASP A 316 26.23 -11.69 -4.58
CA ASP A 316 26.37 -12.83 -5.50
C ASP A 316 25.16 -12.94 -6.44
N GLN A 317 24.16 -12.04 -6.31
CA GLN A 317 22.94 -12.01 -7.09
C GLN A 317 22.81 -10.77 -8.00
N CYS A 318 22.14 -10.99 -9.15
CA CYS A 318 21.79 -10.05 -10.22
C CYS A 318 22.86 -9.08 -10.77
N LYS A 319 23.40 -9.46 -11.93
CA LYS A 319 24.25 -8.63 -12.80
C LYS A 319 23.43 -7.71 -13.70
N GLY A 320 22.84 -6.64 -13.14
CA GLY A 320 22.32 -5.52 -13.95
C GLY A 320 20.80 -5.34 -14.05
N THR A 321 20.00 -5.94 -13.17
CA THR A 321 18.56 -5.68 -13.01
C THR A 321 18.21 -5.50 -11.53
N PRO A 322 17.19 -4.69 -11.17
CA PRO A 322 16.83 -4.40 -9.78
C PRO A 322 16.04 -5.56 -9.15
N CYS A 323 16.78 -6.60 -8.78
CA CYS A 323 16.29 -7.81 -8.15
C CYS A 323 16.09 -7.62 -6.64
N ASN A 324 14.94 -7.06 -6.27
CA ASN A 324 14.71 -6.68 -4.88
C ASN A 324 13.94 -7.71 -4.05
N ARG A 325 13.39 -8.78 -4.65
CA ARG A 325 12.61 -9.81 -3.93
C ARG A 325 13.25 -11.19 -3.93
N TYR A 326 13.35 -11.76 -2.74
CA TYR A 326 13.87 -13.11 -2.51
C TYR A 326 12.88 -13.95 -1.69
N GLU A 327 12.92 -15.26 -1.91
CA GLU A 327 12.17 -16.25 -1.15
C GLU A 327 13.14 -17.12 -0.38
N CYS A 328 13.07 -17.02 0.94
CA CYS A 328 13.97 -17.68 1.87
C CYS A 328 13.33 -18.95 2.42
N PRO A 329 14.03 -20.10 2.37
CA PRO A 329 13.54 -21.32 2.98
C PRO A 329 13.54 -21.23 4.50
N ALA A 330 12.83 -22.15 5.15
CA ALA A 330 12.99 -22.41 6.58
C ALA A 330 14.41 -22.95 6.90
N GLY A 331 14.79 -22.89 8.17
CA GLY A 331 16.05 -23.43 8.71
C GLY A 331 17.27 -22.49 8.64
N CYS A 332 17.11 -21.21 8.32
CA CYS A 332 18.25 -20.30 8.14
C CYS A 332 19.02 -19.86 9.40
N LEU A 333 18.53 -20.17 10.60
CA LEU A 333 19.17 -19.77 11.87
C LEU A 333 20.62 -20.26 11.95
N ASP A 334 20.82 -21.56 11.73
CA ASP A 334 22.10 -22.26 11.89
C ASP A 334 22.97 -22.25 10.61
N ALA A 335 22.52 -21.59 9.55
CA ALA A 335 23.27 -21.49 8.29
C ALA A 335 24.56 -20.67 8.43
N THR A 336 25.54 -20.94 7.56
CA THR A 336 26.92 -20.47 7.71
C THR A 336 27.17 -19.04 7.21
N GLY A 337 26.31 -18.53 6.33
CA GLY A 337 26.46 -17.22 5.70
C GLY A 337 26.49 -16.09 6.73
N LYS A 338 27.58 -15.33 6.79
CA LYS A 338 27.74 -14.19 7.74
C LYS A 338 26.56 -13.20 7.66
N VAL A 339 26.29 -12.49 8.75
CA VAL A 339 25.45 -11.28 8.77
C VAL A 339 26.32 -10.14 9.28
N ILE A 340 26.38 -9.02 8.58
CA ILE A 340 27.27 -7.89 8.89
C ILE A 340 26.41 -6.63 8.97
N GLY A 341 26.27 -6.08 10.18
CA GLY A 341 25.44 -4.91 10.44
C GLY A 341 24.06 -5.20 11.06
N THR A 342 23.34 -4.12 11.36
CA THR A 342 22.04 -4.07 12.05
C THR A 342 21.26 -2.88 11.50
N VAL A 343 19.98 -3.08 11.17
CA VAL A 343 19.12 -2.18 10.34
C VAL A 343 19.61 -2.01 8.90
N TYR A 344 20.92 -1.90 8.71
CA TYR A 344 21.62 -1.79 7.43
C TYR A 344 22.69 -2.89 7.37
N TYR A 345 22.72 -3.64 6.27
CA TYR A 345 23.52 -4.84 6.10
C TYR A 345 24.51 -4.70 4.93
N GLU A 346 25.73 -5.20 5.10
CA GLU A 346 26.75 -5.19 4.05
C GLU A 346 26.53 -6.33 3.04
N MET A 347 26.84 -6.12 1.75
CA MET A 347 26.46 -7.02 0.64
C MET A 347 27.00 -8.47 0.72
N LYS A 348 28.03 -8.75 1.53
CA LYS A 348 28.56 -10.11 1.79
C LYS A 348 27.73 -10.86 2.85
N SER A 349 26.74 -10.19 3.46
CA SER A 349 25.77 -10.80 4.36
C SER A 349 24.86 -11.75 3.59
N SER A 350 24.48 -12.86 4.22
CA SER A 350 23.37 -13.68 3.76
C SER A 350 22.07 -12.87 3.80
N ILE A 351 21.30 -12.92 2.72
CA ILE A 351 20.05 -12.16 2.60
C ILE A 351 19.01 -12.71 3.59
N CYS A 352 18.85 -14.03 3.63
CA CYS A 352 17.87 -14.68 4.50
C CYS A 352 18.22 -14.58 5.99
N ARG A 353 19.51 -14.70 6.34
CA ARG A 353 19.94 -14.53 7.73
C ARG A 353 19.87 -13.07 8.18
N ALA A 354 20.14 -12.11 7.29
CA ALA A 354 19.89 -10.70 7.58
C ALA A 354 18.39 -10.41 7.80
N ALA A 355 17.49 -11.09 7.07
CA ALA A 355 16.05 -10.92 7.24
C ALA A 355 15.49 -11.59 8.50
N VAL A 356 16.02 -12.78 8.89
CA VAL A 356 15.74 -13.38 10.21
C VAL A 356 16.27 -12.47 11.32
N HIS A 357 17.53 -12.01 11.24
CA HIS A 357 18.11 -11.07 12.20
C HIS A 357 17.26 -9.79 12.33
N ALA A 358 16.79 -9.23 11.20
CA ALA A 358 15.88 -8.08 11.17
C ALA A 358 14.46 -8.34 11.71
N GLY A 359 14.08 -9.60 11.96
CA GLY A 359 12.73 -9.98 12.40
C GLY A 359 11.66 -9.90 11.31
N VAL A 360 12.06 -9.81 10.03
CA VAL A 360 11.14 -9.67 8.89
C VAL A 360 10.54 -11.02 8.48
N ILE A 361 11.31 -12.11 8.67
CA ILE A 361 10.84 -13.49 8.56
C ILE A 361 11.27 -14.29 9.79
N ARG A 362 10.51 -15.34 10.10
CA ARG A 362 10.90 -16.31 11.13
C ARG A 362 11.72 -17.43 10.51
N SER A 363 12.76 -17.89 11.19
CA SER A 363 13.61 -18.97 10.66
C SER A 363 12.90 -20.33 10.56
N ASP A 364 11.85 -20.60 11.32
CA ASP A 364 11.15 -21.89 11.30
C ASP A 364 10.18 -22.03 10.12
N VAL A 365 9.74 -20.91 9.55
CA VAL A 365 8.82 -20.86 8.40
C VAL A 365 9.52 -20.42 7.10
N GLY A 366 10.53 -19.55 7.19
CA GLY A 366 11.07 -18.84 6.03
C GLY A 366 10.12 -17.73 5.57
N GLY A 367 10.15 -17.40 4.28
CA GLY A 367 9.19 -16.49 3.64
C GLY A 367 9.79 -15.53 2.63
N TYR A 368 8.93 -14.66 2.09
CA TYR A 368 9.30 -13.61 1.14
C TYR A 368 9.92 -12.41 1.85
N ILE A 369 10.97 -11.87 1.25
CA ILE A 369 11.68 -10.68 1.75
C ILE A 369 11.96 -9.71 0.61
N ASP A 370 11.81 -8.42 0.90
CA ASP A 370 12.17 -7.34 -0.03
C ASP A 370 13.45 -6.64 0.47
N VAL A 371 14.31 -6.24 -0.48
CA VAL A 371 15.67 -5.79 -0.25
C VAL A 371 15.89 -4.48 -0.98
N MET A 372 16.18 -3.42 -0.24
CA MET A 372 16.41 -2.08 -0.78
C MET A 372 17.89 -1.73 -0.72
N PRO A 373 18.56 -1.46 -1.86
CA PRO A 373 19.91 -0.89 -1.84
C PRO A 373 19.87 0.54 -1.28
N VAL A 374 20.88 0.91 -0.49
CA VAL A 374 20.93 2.18 0.25
C VAL A 374 22.34 2.77 0.26
N ASP A 375 22.42 4.09 0.52
CA ASP A 375 23.67 4.85 0.49
C ASP A 375 24.74 4.32 1.44
N LYS A 376 26.00 4.43 1.02
CA LYS A 376 27.19 3.90 1.71
C LYS A 376 27.31 4.34 3.18
N ARG A 377 27.54 3.38 4.09
CA ARG A 377 27.94 3.63 5.48
C ARG A 377 29.40 3.25 5.70
N LYS A 378 30.11 4.03 6.53
CA LYS A 378 31.53 3.78 6.90
C LYS A 378 31.68 2.69 7.97
N HIS A 379 30.63 2.47 8.78
CA HIS A 379 30.64 1.58 9.93
C HIS A 379 29.32 0.81 10.04
N TYR A 380 29.42 -0.46 10.44
CA TYR A 380 28.30 -1.34 10.74
C TYR A 380 28.31 -1.69 12.23
N ILE A 381 27.14 -1.60 12.85
CA ILE A 381 26.92 -1.95 14.26
C ILE A 381 26.61 -3.46 14.34
N ALA A 382 27.25 -4.16 15.27
CA ALA A 382 26.93 -5.54 15.62
C ALA A 382 25.78 -5.58 16.63
N SER A 383 24.91 -6.57 16.53
CA SER A 383 23.92 -6.90 17.56
C SER A 383 23.61 -8.40 17.57
N TYR A 384 22.91 -8.85 18.61
CA TYR A 384 22.25 -10.14 18.63
C TYR A 384 20.74 -9.93 18.54
N GLN A 385 20.11 -10.39 17.46
CA GLN A 385 18.68 -10.22 17.21
C GLN A 385 18.12 -11.51 16.61
N ASN A 386 16.93 -11.93 17.08
CA ASN A 386 16.18 -13.07 16.55
C ASN A 386 17.02 -14.36 16.41
N GLY A 387 17.90 -14.60 17.39
CA GLY A 387 18.77 -15.78 17.45
C GLY A 387 20.05 -15.70 16.61
N ILE A 388 20.29 -14.60 15.88
CA ILE A 388 21.48 -14.42 15.03
C ILE A 388 22.38 -13.32 15.60
N PHE A 389 23.69 -13.54 15.59
CA PHE A 389 24.70 -12.53 15.89
C PHE A 389 25.24 -11.88 14.60
N SER A 390 25.18 -10.56 14.49
CA SER A 390 25.76 -9.81 13.38
C SER A 390 27.17 -9.30 13.70
N GLU A 391 28.06 -9.30 12.70
CA GLU A 391 29.44 -8.84 12.82
C GLU A 391 29.55 -7.32 12.66
N ARG A 392 30.46 -6.69 13.41
CA ARG A 392 30.84 -5.29 13.18
C ARG A 392 31.81 -5.21 12.01
N TYR A 393 31.71 -4.16 11.21
CA TYR A 393 32.65 -3.93 10.11
C TYR A 393 32.92 -2.44 9.90
N GLY A 394 34.16 -2.11 9.57
CA GLY A 394 34.60 -0.76 9.20
C GLY A 394 35.79 -0.87 8.26
N MET A 395 35.74 -0.17 7.12
CA MET A 395 36.82 -0.19 6.13
C MET A 395 37.75 1.03 6.31
N PRO A 396 39.08 0.83 6.29
CA PRO A 396 40.03 1.94 6.29
C PRO A 396 40.20 2.62 4.92
N ASN A 397 39.68 2.08 3.80
CA ASN A 397 39.68 2.78 2.52
C ASN A 397 38.52 2.33 1.59
N PRO A 398 37.77 3.24 0.92
CA PRO A 398 36.49 2.90 0.28
C PRO A 398 36.61 2.68 -1.25
N ALA A 399 36.79 1.43 -1.68
CA ALA A 399 36.70 1.05 -3.09
C ALA A 399 35.48 0.13 -3.36
N LYS A 400 34.42 0.72 -3.92
CA LYS A 400 33.30 0.06 -4.63
C LYS A 400 32.52 -1.06 -3.90
N LEU A 401 31.78 -0.74 -2.83
CA LEU A 401 30.67 -1.58 -2.35
C LEU A 401 29.47 -0.73 -1.89
N THR A 402 28.28 -1.06 -2.39
CA THR A 402 26.95 -0.61 -1.91
C THR A 402 26.55 -1.39 -0.64
N GLN A 403 25.38 -1.10 -0.06
CA GLN A 403 24.79 -1.83 1.08
C GLN A 403 23.26 -1.91 0.96
N PHE A 404 22.60 -2.68 1.83
CA PHE A 404 21.15 -2.92 1.75
C PHE A 404 20.40 -2.81 3.08
N LYS A 405 19.09 -2.56 3.00
CA LYS A 405 18.12 -2.68 4.09
C LYS A 405 17.09 -3.72 3.68
N ILE A 406 16.75 -4.66 4.58
CA ILE A 406 15.55 -5.49 4.40
C ILE A 406 14.34 -4.59 4.67
N ILE A 407 13.38 -4.54 3.75
CA ILE A 407 12.17 -3.71 3.85
C ILE A 407 10.91 -4.58 3.68
N ASN A 408 9.79 -4.06 4.17
CA ASN A 408 8.48 -4.30 3.58
C ASN A 408 8.14 -3.05 2.74
N CYS A 409 7.57 -3.21 1.54
CA CYS A 409 7.29 -2.12 0.60
C CYS A 409 6.15 -1.19 1.08
N LEU A 410 6.48 -0.23 1.95
CA LEU A 410 5.53 0.67 2.62
C LEU A 410 6.06 2.11 2.65
N ALA A 411 5.16 3.09 2.72
CA ALA A 411 5.44 4.51 2.49
C ALA A 411 5.20 5.42 3.73
N ILE A 412 6.15 6.33 4.02
CA ILE A 412 6.06 7.30 5.14
C ILE A 412 6.14 8.76 4.63
N SER A 413 5.14 9.60 4.90
CA SER A 413 5.09 11.03 4.51
C SER A 413 4.72 11.95 5.67
N ALA A 414 5.54 12.96 5.92
CA ALA A 414 5.24 14.01 6.90
C ALA A 414 5.53 15.39 6.30
N GLU A 415 4.64 16.35 6.55
CA GLU A 415 4.81 17.69 6.02
C GLU A 415 5.48 18.63 7.03
N LYS A 416 6.62 19.21 6.62
CA LYS A 416 7.24 20.32 7.36
C LYS A 416 6.71 21.64 6.84
N ARG A 417 6.38 22.55 7.76
CA ARG A 417 5.99 23.92 7.48
C ARG A 417 7.05 24.63 6.62
N SER A 418 6.67 25.12 5.44
CA SER A 418 7.41 26.18 4.76
C SER A 418 7.22 27.49 5.54
N ALA A 419 8.32 28.18 5.85
CA ALA A 419 8.27 29.46 6.52
C ALA A 419 8.12 30.59 5.50
N SER A 420 6.88 31.00 5.28
CA SER A 420 6.47 32.23 4.58
C SER A 420 5.08 32.62 5.05
#